data_AF-A0A6A0QTE5-F1
#
_entry.id   AF-A0A6A0QTE5-F1
#
_cell.length_a   1.000
_cell.length_b   1.000
_cell.length_c   1.000
_cell.angle_alpha   90.00
_cell.angle_beta   90.00
_cell.angle_gamma   90.00
#
_symmetry.space_group_name_H-M   'P 1'
#
loop_
_entity.id
_entity.type
_entity.pdbx_description
1 polymer ?
#
loop_
_entity_poly.entity_id
_entity_poly.type
_entity_poly.pdbx_seq_one_letter_code
_entity_poly.pdbx_strand_id
1 'polypeptide(L)'
;MAKNDDLAVLQPLIRAVREELADRDADAIPNKLRKAASATGKHLPTPYQRAIIDHLIADDDFRSAVAQRWAGLDATNEIVDAFLADPSAAAPLIAVSAMEIRIDEVGAERDAARAEVSDLEQKLREAKARLADANREAKAALVAQAESDRRSRRGLEQAANKARAERDTIASEMDRMQSVMDDLTASNEQLQQSLSKASERDARRMQPSDRRTPSESGVTVSLPNDPMELAALLDRIERKLRPYRSPHTGDLHHDESAQPLRMPFGIAPDTAAGLVAMLDQEPDRSRIDSDNVAGAGLLDRFSSRAGRDAALGRADMVKRATQGAVTVVFDAAQAQGRGGFETDHGVVVEFEPESSADDTIVRLVHSLDDRCVVVTNDRELQLRVARDNCVVVYTTALIAWSEHLND
;
A
#
# COMPACT_ATOMS: atom_id res chain seq x y z
N MET A 1 14.20 -58.84 17.77
CA MET A 1 14.67 -57.46 17.51
C MET A 1 13.92 -56.53 18.45
N ALA A 2 14.65 -55.83 19.31
CA ALA A 2 14.08 -54.83 20.22
C ALA A 2 13.37 -53.70 19.43
N LYS A 3 12.19 -53.30 19.87
CA LYS A 3 11.49 -52.11 19.36
C LYS A 3 12.24 -50.85 19.80
N ASN A 4 11.97 -49.71 19.17
CA ASN A 4 12.65 -48.45 19.54
C ASN A 4 12.36 -48.06 21.00
N ASP A 5 11.14 -48.32 21.47
CA ASP A 5 10.68 -48.04 22.84
C ASP A 5 11.49 -48.88 23.87
N ASP A 6 11.80 -50.14 23.55
CA ASP A 6 12.63 -51.01 24.37
C ASP A 6 14.07 -50.46 24.53
N LEU A 7 14.59 -49.79 23.49
CA LEU A 7 15.92 -49.18 23.51
C LEU A 7 15.96 -47.89 24.34
N ALA A 8 14.83 -47.24 24.57
CA ALA A 8 14.73 -46.08 25.45
C ALA A 8 14.92 -46.50 26.91
N VAL A 9 14.29 -47.60 27.32
CA VAL A 9 14.44 -48.20 28.67
C VAL A 9 15.90 -48.59 28.94
N LEU A 10 16.60 -49.12 27.93
CA LEU A 10 17.99 -49.59 28.06
C LEU A 10 19.07 -48.51 27.80
N GLN A 11 18.72 -47.23 27.70
CA GLN A 11 19.72 -46.16 27.51
C GLN A 11 20.81 -46.12 28.58
N PRO A 12 20.54 -46.29 29.89
CA PRO A 12 21.57 -46.31 30.92
C PRO A 12 22.59 -47.44 30.69
N LEU A 13 22.09 -48.62 30.31
CA LEU A 13 22.94 -49.76 29.97
C LEU A 13 23.79 -49.48 28.72
N ILE A 14 23.22 -48.91 27.67
CA ILE A 14 23.96 -48.54 26.46
C ILE A 14 25.09 -47.54 26.77
N ARG A 15 24.88 -46.63 27.73
CA ARG A 15 25.93 -45.71 28.19
C ARG A 15 27.06 -46.47 28.90
N ALA A 16 26.73 -47.35 29.84
CA ALA A 16 27.72 -48.16 30.56
C ALA A 16 28.52 -49.06 29.60
N VAL A 17 27.88 -49.61 28.57
CA VAL A 17 28.56 -50.38 27.52
C VAL A 17 29.54 -49.51 26.74
N ARG A 18 29.19 -48.27 26.42
CA ARG A 18 30.10 -47.37 25.70
C ARG A 18 31.33 -47.02 26.52
N GLU A 19 31.17 -46.83 27.82
CA GLU A 19 32.29 -46.62 28.74
C GLU A 19 33.19 -47.86 28.82
N GLU A 20 32.59 -49.06 28.87
CA GLU A 20 33.34 -50.32 28.81
C GLU A 20 34.08 -50.50 27.48
N LEU A 21 33.46 -50.15 26.36
CA LEU A 21 34.11 -50.21 25.04
C LEU A 21 35.23 -49.17 24.88
N ALA A 22 35.15 -48.03 25.57
CA ALA A 22 36.16 -46.99 25.52
C ALA A 22 37.47 -47.39 26.22
N ASP A 23 37.38 -48.25 27.24
CA ASP A 23 38.52 -48.74 28.01
C ASP A 23 39.23 -49.95 27.37
N ARG A 24 38.60 -50.58 26.38
CA ARG A 24 39.17 -51.73 25.67
C ARG A 24 40.11 -51.30 24.57
N ASP A 25 41.19 -52.06 24.40
CA ASP A 25 42.09 -51.90 23.25
C ASP A 25 41.30 -52.01 21.94
N ALA A 26 41.66 -51.19 20.95
CA ALA A 26 40.94 -51.11 19.67
C ALA A 26 40.85 -52.47 18.93
N ASP A 27 41.85 -53.33 19.14
CA ASP A 27 41.90 -54.68 18.56
C ASP A 27 41.00 -55.68 19.28
N ALA A 28 40.65 -55.42 20.55
CA ALA A 28 39.73 -56.23 21.35
C ALA A 28 38.26 -55.87 21.12
N ILE A 29 37.96 -54.77 20.42
CA ILE A 29 36.59 -54.34 20.13
C ILE A 29 36.05 -55.08 18.90
N PRO A 30 34.92 -55.82 19.02
CA PRO A 30 34.29 -56.49 17.88
C PRO A 30 33.97 -55.52 16.73
N ASN A 31 34.23 -55.94 15.50
CA ASN A 31 34.04 -55.11 14.30
C ASN A 31 32.66 -54.42 14.21
N LYS A 32 31.60 -55.11 14.67
CA LYS A 32 30.22 -54.58 14.68
C LYS A 32 30.02 -53.42 15.66
N LEU A 33 30.85 -53.33 16.71
CA LEU A 33 30.75 -52.33 17.77
C LEU A 33 31.77 -51.20 17.66
N ARG A 34 32.79 -51.32 16.80
CA ARG A 34 33.81 -50.27 16.60
C ARG A 34 33.22 -48.89 16.33
N LYS A 35 32.18 -48.83 15.48
CA LYS A 35 31.47 -47.57 15.17
C LYS A 35 30.67 -47.02 16.36
N ALA A 36 30.17 -47.90 17.23
CA ALA A 36 29.47 -47.51 18.43
C ALA A 36 30.43 -46.97 19.50
N ALA A 37 31.61 -47.58 19.61
CA ALA A 37 32.69 -47.15 20.50
C ALA A 37 33.28 -45.80 20.07
N SER A 38 33.48 -45.58 18.76
CA SER A 38 34.05 -44.34 18.23
C SER A 38 33.06 -43.16 18.18
N ALA A 39 31.78 -43.38 18.41
CA ALA A 39 30.78 -42.32 18.37
C ALA A 39 30.93 -41.41 19.60
N THR A 40 31.10 -40.11 19.40
CA THR A 40 31.27 -39.12 20.48
C THR A 40 29.96 -38.42 20.89
N GLY A 41 28.87 -38.69 20.16
CA GLY A 41 27.56 -38.08 20.43
C GLY A 41 26.94 -38.53 21.75
N LYS A 42 26.14 -37.64 22.36
CA LYS A 42 25.32 -37.94 23.55
C LYS A 42 24.29 -39.04 23.29
N HIS A 43 23.79 -39.11 22.06
CA HIS A 43 22.86 -40.15 21.61
C HIS A 43 23.46 -40.97 20.47
N LEU A 44 23.37 -42.28 20.61
CA LEU A 44 23.83 -43.23 19.59
C LEU A 44 22.71 -43.49 18.59
N PRO A 45 22.94 -43.52 17.27
CA PRO A 45 21.91 -43.93 16.32
C PRO A 45 21.35 -45.33 16.61
N THR A 46 20.04 -45.52 16.42
CA THR A 46 19.30 -46.77 16.71
C THR A 46 19.97 -48.05 16.17
N PRO A 47 20.54 -48.10 14.94
CA PRO A 47 21.19 -49.31 14.45
C PRO A 47 22.38 -49.76 15.32
N TYR A 48 23.13 -48.82 15.88
CA TYR A 48 24.27 -49.12 16.75
C TYR A 48 23.83 -49.53 18.16
N GLN A 49 22.74 -48.94 18.65
CA GLN A 49 22.14 -49.37 19.93
C GLN A 49 21.68 -50.83 19.84
N ARG A 50 21.02 -51.21 18.75
CA ARG A 50 20.62 -52.60 18.49
C ARG A 50 21.83 -53.53 18.41
N ALA A 51 22.88 -53.13 17.71
CA ALA A 51 24.11 -53.93 17.62
C ALA A 51 24.75 -54.17 19.00
N ILE A 52 24.71 -53.19 19.90
CA ILE A 52 25.17 -53.34 21.29
C ILE A 52 24.31 -54.38 22.03
N ILE A 53 22.98 -54.22 22.00
CA ILE A 53 22.06 -55.13 22.70
C ILE A 53 22.18 -56.56 22.15
N ASP A 54 22.22 -56.73 20.84
CA ASP A 54 22.39 -58.04 20.19
C ASP A 54 23.72 -58.69 20.59
N HIS A 55 24.78 -57.90 20.79
CA HIS A 55 26.07 -58.43 21.24
C HIS A 55 26.06 -58.82 22.72
N LEU A 56 25.43 -58.03 23.59
CA LEU A 56 25.24 -58.39 25.00
C LEU A 56 24.42 -59.69 25.18
N ILE A 57 23.46 -59.94 24.29
CA ILE A 57 22.68 -61.19 24.29
C ILE A 57 23.55 -62.37 23.83
N ALA A 58 24.46 -62.15 22.88
CA ALA A 58 25.24 -63.21 22.25
C ALA A 58 26.54 -63.57 22.99
N ASP A 59 27.08 -62.67 23.81
CA ASP A 59 28.39 -62.80 24.46
C ASP A 59 28.28 -62.62 25.98
N ASP A 60 28.32 -63.74 26.71
CA ASP A 60 28.16 -63.80 28.17
C ASP A 60 29.35 -63.19 28.93
N ASP A 61 30.57 -63.33 28.39
CA ASP A 61 31.78 -62.76 28.99
C ASP A 61 31.75 -61.23 28.88
N PHE A 62 31.35 -60.71 27.72
CA PHE A 62 31.15 -59.27 27.53
C PHE A 62 30.04 -58.73 28.45
N ARG A 63 28.91 -59.43 28.55
CA ARG A 63 27.81 -59.05 29.45
C ARG A 63 28.24 -59.02 30.92
N SER A 64 29.05 -59.98 31.34
CA SER A 64 29.59 -60.03 32.71
C SER A 64 30.54 -58.87 33.02
N ALA A 65 31.40 -58.49 32.07
CA ALA A 65 32.28 -57.32 32.21
C ALA A 65 31.47 -56.02 32.34
N VAL A 66 30.45 -55.84 31.50
CA VAL A 66 29.53 -54.70 31.59
C VAL A 66 28.78 -54.69 32.91
N ALA A 67 28.38 -55.85 33.44
CA ALA A 67 27.71 -55.94 34.74
C ALA A 67 28.60 -55.53 35.92
N GLN A 68 29.87 -55.92 35.91
CA GLN A 68 30.84 -55.46 36.92
C GLN A 68 31.02 -53.95 36.90
N ARG A 69 31.08 -53.37 35.68
CA ARG A 69 31.18 -51.93 35.51
C ARG A 69 29.91 -51.21 35.98
N TRP A 70 28.75 -51.73 35.60
CA TRP A 70 27.44 -51.20 36.01
C TRP A 70 27.31 -51.16 37.54
N ALA A 71 27.73 -52.22 38.24
CA ALA A 71 27.75 -52.26 39.70
C ALA A 71 28.65 -51.19 40.34
N GLY A 72 29.67 -50.71 39.63
CA GLY A 72 30.55 -49.62 40.08
C GLY A 72 30.00 -48.21 39.88
N LEU A 73 28.91 -48.03 39.12
CA LEU A 73 28.32 -46.72 38.81
C LEU A 73 27.33 -46.21 39.87
N ASP A 74 27.07 -46.99 40.94
CA ASP A 74 26.12 -46.69 42.03
C ASP A 74 24.69 -46.34 41.52
N ALA A 75 24.36 -46.81 40.31
CA ALA A 75 23.07 -46.60 39.68
C ALA A 75 22.20 -47.84 39.89
N THR A 76 21.04 -47.68 40.54
CA THR A 76 20.07 -48.77 40.71
C THR A 76 19.04 -48.71 39.59
N ASN A 77 18.99 -49.76 38.77
CA ASN A 77 17.94 -49.94 37.77
C ASN A 77 17.61 -51.42 37.65
N GLU A 78 16.51 -51.83 38.29
CA GLU A 78 16.08 -53.23 38.39
C GLU A 78 15.93 -53.91 37.02
N ILE A 79 15.58 -53.15 35.98
CA ILE A 79 15.42 -53.68 34.62
C ILE A 79 16.77 -53.95 33.97
N VAL A 80 17.75 -53.06 34.18
CA VAL A 80 19.12 -53.24 33.68
C VAL A 80 19.80 -54.40 34.41
N ASP A 81 19.62 -54.48 35.73
CA ASP A 81 20.15 -55.56 36.56
C ASP A 81 19.56 -56.92 36.13
N ALA A 82 18.24 -56.98 35.91
CA ALA A 82 17.58 -58.17 35.39
C ALA A 82 18.09 -58.54 33.99
N PHE A 83 18.30 -57.56 33.10
CA PHE A 83 18.79 -57.80 31.74
C PHE A 83 20.23 -58.33 31.71
N LEU A 84 21.09 -57.80 32.57
CA LEU A 84 22.48 -58.26 32.68
C LEU A 84 22.56 -59.68 33.26
N ALA A 85 21.66 -60.04 34.18
CA ALA A 85 21.56 -61.38 34.73
C ALA A 85 21.00 -62.40 33.73
N ASP A 86 19.85 -62.10 33.11
CA ASP A 86 19.22 -62.94 32.09
C ASP A 86 18.41 -62.07 31.10
N PRO A 87 18.95 -61.83 29.89
CA PRO A 87 18.27 -61.04 28.86
C PRO A 87 16.89 -61.59 28.47
N SER A 88 16.69 -62.91 28.52
CA SER A 88 15.42 -63.54 28.15
C SER A 88 14.36 -63.35 29.23
N ALA A 89 14.74 -63.45 30.50
CA ALA A 89 13.84 -63.21 31.62
C ALA A 89 13.49 -61.72 31.80
N ALA A 90 14.38 -60.81 31.41
CA ALA A 90 14.16 -59.37 31.47
C ALA A 90 13.28 -58.80 30.35
N ALA A 91 13.14 -59.51 29.23
CA ALA A 91 12.33 -59.09 28.09
C ALA A 91 10.88 -58.64 28.45
N PRO A 92 10.10 -59.36 29.27
CA PRO A 92 8.78 -58.89 29.70
C PRO A 92 8.83 -57.61 30.55
N LEU A 93 9.83 -57.45 31.42
CA LEU A 93 9.98 -56.23 32.24
C LEU A 93 10.29 -55.00 31.38
N ILE A 94 11.18 -55.16 30.40
CA ILE A 94 11.51 -54.12 29.43
C ILE A 94 10.27 -53.73 28.63
N ALA A 95 9.48 -54.71 28.17
CA ALA A 95 8.27 -54.44 27.40
C ALA A 95 7.20 -53.67 28.21
N VAL A 96 7.04 -53.97 29.50
CA VAL A 96 6.13 -53.24 30.39
C VAL A 96 6.61 -51.80 30.60
N SER A 97 7.89 -51.60 30.93
CA SER A 97 8.44 -50.26 31.15
C SER A 97 8.43 -49.40 29.87
N ALA A 98 8.71 -50.00 28.71
CA ALA A 98 8.61 -49.32 27.43
C ALA A 98 7.17 -48.90 27.11
N MET A 99 6.19 -49.74 27.49
CA MET A 99 4.77 -49.41 27.36
C MET A 99 4.35 -48.28 28.30
N GLU A 100 4.85 -48.24 29.53
CA GLU A 100 4.59 -47.15 30.49
C GLU A 100 5.14 -45.81 29.98
N ILE A 101 6.41 -45.78 29.54
CA ILE A 101 7.00 -44.57 28.93
C ILE A 101 6.15 -44.09 27.77
N ARG A 102 5.70 -45.00 26.90
CA ARG A 102 4.86 -44.66 25.76
C ARG A 102 3.47 -44.14 26.18
N ILE A 103 2.87 -44.69 27.23
CA ILE A 103 1.60 -44.20 27.77
C ILE A 103 1.77 -42.77 28.28
N ASP A 104 2.87 -42.49 28.99
CA ASP A 104 3.18 -41.15 29.50
C ASP A 104 3.45 -40.15 28.37
N GLU A 105 4.23 -40.55 27.34
CA GLU A 105 4.48 -39.74 26.14
C GLU A 105 3.18 -39.40 25.41
N VAL A 106 2.35 -40.41 25.12
CA VAL A 106 1.05 -40.21 24.46
C VAL A 106 0.12 -39.38 25.35
N GLY A 107 0.18 -39.55 26.66
CA GLY A 107 -0.56 -38.74 27.64
C GLY A 107 -0.16 -37.26 27.56
N ALA A 108 1.15 -36.98 27.58
CA ALA A 108 1.71 -35.64 27.47
C ALA A 108 1.38 -35.00 26.12
N GLU A 109 1.50 -35.73 25.01
CA GLU A 109 1.12 -35.26 23.67
C GLU A 109 -0.38 -34.92 23.60
N ARG A 110 -1.24 -35.79 24.17
CA ARG A 110 -2.69 -35.54 24.21
C ARG A 110 -3.02 -34.31 25.03
N ASP A 111 -2.37 -34.13 26.17
CA ASP A 111 -2.64 -32.99 27.06
C ASP A 111 -2.10 -31.68 26.45
N ALA A 112 -0.96 -31.73 25.76
CA ALA A 112 -0.45 -30.61 24.95
C ALA A 112 -1.41 -30.25 23.80
N ALA A 113 -1.89 -31.25 23.05
CA ALA A 113 -2.85 -31.04 21.98
C ALA A 113 -4.19 -30.46 22.50
N ARG A 114 -4.65 -30.90 23.68
CA ARG A 114 -5.83 -30.32 24.34
C ARG A 114 -5.62 -28.86 24.72
N ALA A 115 -4.44 -28.51 25.24
CA ALA A 115 -4.11 -27.12 25.56
C ALA A 115 -4.08 -26.25 24.29
N GLU A 116 -3.51 -26.75 23.20
CA GLU A 116 -3.49 -26.05 21.91
C GLU A 116 -4.90 -25.84 21.33
N VAL A 117 -5.75 -26.87 21.36
CA VAL A 117 -7.15 -26.75 20.93
C VAL A 117 -7.89 -25.68 21.77
N SER A 118 -7.67 -25.67 23.08
CA SER A 118 -8.30 -24.68 23.97
C SER A 118 -7.84 -23.23 23.66
N ASP A 119 -6.55 -23.04 23.39
CA ASP A 119 -5.99 -21.74 22.98
C ASP A 119 -6.54 -21.28 21.63
N LEU A 120 -6.62 -22.18 20.65
CA LEU A 120 -7.21 -21.88 19.33
C LEU A 120 -8.70 -21.52 19.43
N GLU A 121 -9.46 -22.21 20.28
CA GLU A 121 -10.87 -21.87 20.53
C GLU A 121 -11.02 -20.51 21.21
N GLN A 122 -10.11 -20.14 22.11
CA GLN A 122 -10.09 -18.80 22.71
C GLN A 122 -9.79 -17.73 21.65
N LYS A 123 -8.74 -17.93 20.84
CA LYS A 123 -8.38 -17.02 19.74
C LYS A 123 -9.53 -16.87 18.74
N LEU A 124 -10.25 -17.95 18.42
CA LEU A 124 -11.43 -17.90 17.56
C LEU A 124 -12.55 -17.05 18.18
N ARG A 125 -12.82 -17.21 19.48
CA ARG A 125 -13.83 -16.40 20.19
C ARG A 125 -13.46 -14.91 20.19
N GLU A 126 -12.20 -14.59 20.47
CA GLU A 126 -11.71 -13.20 20.44
C GLU A 126 -11.78 -12.60 19.04
N ALA A 127 -11.39 -13.35 18.01
CA ALA A 127 -11.49 -12.90 16.62
C ALA A 127 -12.95 -12.64 16.21
N LYS A 128 -13.89 -13.51 16.60
CA LYS A 128 -15.33 -13.30 16.37
C LYS A 128 -15.86 -12.06 17.08
N ALA A 129 -15.43 -11.81 18.32
CA ALA A 129 -15.81 -10.60 19.05
C ALA A 129 -15.30 -9.33 18.36
N ARG A 130 -14.02 -9.31 17.97
CA ARG A 130 -13.43 -8.18 17.21
C ARG A 130 -14.16 -7.92 15.89
N LEU A 131 -14.52 -8.98 15.16
CA LEU A 131 -15.28 -8.86 13.92
C LEU A 131 -16.68 -8.29 14.18
N ALA A 132 -17.35 -8.73 15.24
CA ALA A 132 -18.67 -8.22 15.61
C ALA A 132 -18.63 -6.74 15.97
N ASP A 133 -17.62 -6.31 16.73
CA ASP A 133 -17.43 -4.91 17.12
C ASP A 133 -17.09 -4.03 15.90
N ALA A 134 -16.17 -4.47 15.04
CA ALA A 134 -15.85 -3.77 13.79
C ALA A 134 -17.09 -3.63 12.87
N ASN A 135 -17.93 -4.66 12.79
CA ASN A 135 -19.18 -4.60 12.03
C ASN A 135 -20.20 -3.62 12.64
N ARG A 136 -20.25 -3.48 13.97
CA ARG A 136 -21.11 -2.47 14.62
C ARG A 136 -20.59 -1.07 14.35
N GLU A 137 -19.28 -0.85 14.42
CA GLU A 137 -18.64 0.43 14.14
C GLU A 137 -18.84 0.85 12.68
N ALA A 138 -18.61 -0.05 11.73
CA ALA A 138 -18.83 0.20 10.30
C ALA A 138 -20.30 0.57 10.01
N LYS A 139 -21.26 -0.14 10.63
CA LYS A 139 -22.70 0.20 10.50
C LYS A 139 -23.01 1.57 11.09
N ALA A 140 -22.44 1.92 12.24
CA ALA A 140 -22.63 3.23 12.86
C ALA A 140 -22.04 4.36 11.98
N ALA A 141 -20.86 4.14 11.39
CA ALA A 141 -20.23 5.07 10.47
C ALA A 141 -21.09 5.30 9.21
N LEU A 142 -21.63 4.24 8.61
CA LEU A 142 -22.53 4.36 7.45
C LEU A 142 -23.81 5.15 7.78
N VAL A 143 -24.40 4.94 8.96
CA VAL A 143 -25.57 5.73 9.40
C VAL A 143 -25.19 7.19 9.60
N ALA A 144 -24.06 7.48 10.24
CA ALA A 144 -23.58 8.84 10.46
C ALA A 144 -23.30 9.57 9.12
N GLN A 145 -22.69 8.88 8.15
CA GLN A 145 -22.46 9.42 6.82
C GLN A 145 -23.78 9.71 6.08
N ALA A 146 -24.73 8.77 6.11
CA ALA A 146 -26.04 8.98 5.50
C ALA A 146 -26.80 10.16 6.14
N GLU A 147 -26.66 10.38 7.44
CA GLU A 147 -27.21 11.57 8.11
C GLU A 147 -26.50 12.86 7.70
N SER A 148 -25.17 12.84 7.58
CA SER A 148 -24.38 13.97 7.10
C SER A 148 -24.82 14.37 5.69
N ASP A 149 -24.93 13.41 4.78
CA ASP A 149 -25.36 13.64 3.40
C ASP A 149 -26.78 14.24 3.34
N ARG A 150 -27.69 13.77 4.19
CA ARG A 150 -29.04 14.35 4.30
C ARG A 150 -29.00 15.80 4.77
N ARG A 151 -28.12 16.15 5.73
CA ARG A 151 -27.95 17.53 6.19
C ARG A 151 -27.35 18.41 5.10
N SER A 152 -26.32 17.94 4.40
CA SER A 152 -25.70 18.64 3.28
C SER A 152 -26.68 18.90 2.15
N ARG A 153 -27.48 17.89 1.74
CA ARG A 153 -28.54 18.07 0.73
C ARG A 153 -29.57 19.11 1.13
N ARG A 154 -30.04 19.09 2.39
CA ARG A 154 -30.96 20.12 2.91
C ARG A 154 -30.33 21.52 2.89
N GLY A 155 -29.04 21.63 3.24
CA GLY A 155 -28.31 22.90 3.18
C GLY A 155 -28.21 23.44 1.75
N LEU A 156 -27.90 22.58 0.78
CA LEU A 156 -27.85 22.94 -0.64
C LEU A 156 -29.23 23.34 -1.18
N GLU A 157 -30.29 22.62 -0.83
CA GLU A 157 -31.66 22.97 -1.21
C GLU A 157 -32.08 24.34 -0.66
N GLN A 158 -31.75 24.63 0.61
CA GLN A 158 -32.01 25.94 1.22
C GLN A 158 -31.24 27.06 0.52
N ALA A 159 -29.95 26.84 0.20
CA ALA A 159 -29.14 27.80 -0.53
C ALA A 159 -29.68 28.04 -1.94
N ALA A 160 -30.09 26.99 -2.65
CA ALA A 160 -30.69 27.10 -3.99
C ALA A 160 -32.01 27.87 -3.96
N ASN A 161 -32.85 27.63 -2.96
CA ASN A 161 -34.11 28.37 -2.79
C ASN A 161 -33.86 29.84 -2.47
N LYS A 162 -32.86 30.16 -1.63
CA LYS A 162 -32.47 31.54 -1.34
C LYS A 162 -31.96 32.26 -2.58
N ALA A 163 -31.08 31.62 -3.36
CA ALA A 163 -30.55 32.18 -4.61
C ALA A 163 -31.65 32.44 -5.66
N ARG A 164 -32.68 31.58 -5.72
CA ARG A 164 -33.88 31.82 -6.56
C ARG A 164 -34.65 33.05 -6.10
N ALA A 165 -34.93 33.16 -4.80
CA ALA A 165 -35.63 34.33 -4.26
C ALA A 165 -34.87 35.65 -4.49
N GLU A 166 -33.54 35.63 -4.37
CA GLU A 166 -32.69 36.78 -4.69
C GLU A 166 -32.75 37.14 -6.17
N ARG A 167 -32.68 36.16 -7.07
CA ARG A 167 -32.86 36.38 -8.51
C ARG A 167 -34.21 36.98 -8.85
N ASP A 168 -35.29 36.48 -8.26
CA ASP A 168 -36.64 37.00 -8.50
C ASP A 168 -36.75 38.46 -8.01
N THR A 169 -36.09 38.78 -6.89
CA THR A 169 -36.03 40.15 -6.37
C THR A 169 -35.27 41.06 -7.35
N ILE A 170 -34.08 40.65 -7.79
CA ILE A 170 -33.28 41.41 -8.77
C ILE A 170 -34.03 41.60 -10.09
N ALA A 171 -34.70 40.56 -10.59
CA ALA A 171 -35.51 40.64 -11.80
C ALA A 171 -36.62 41.69 -11.64
N SER A 172 -37.33 41.69 -10.50
CA SER A 172 -38.36 42.68 -10.21
C SER A 172 -37.82 44.11 -10.10
N GLU A 173 -36.59 44.29 -9.61
CA GLU A 173 -35.92 45.60 -9.57
C GLU A 173 -35.49 46.05 -10.97
N MET A 174 -34.99 45.12 -11.80
CA MET A 174 -34.66 45.42 -13.19
C MET A 174 -35.89 45.84 -13.99
N ASP A 175 -37.02 45.16 -13.82
CA ASP A 175 -38.28 45.53 -14.49
C ASP A 175 -38.74 46.94 -14.08
N ARG A 176 -38.62 47.29 -12.79
CA ARG A 176 -38.89 48.66 -12.30
C ARG A 176 -37.95 49.67 -12.90
N MET A 177 -36.65 49.38 -12.93
CA MET A 177 -35.64 50.28 -13.47
C MET A 177 -35.83 50.47 -14.98
N GLN A 178 -36.20 49.43 -15.71
CA GLN A 178 -36.55 49.50 -17.12
C GLN A 178 -37.77 50.40 -17.35
N SER A 179 -38.83 50.25 -16.55
CA SER A 179 -40.00 51.14 -16.62
C SER A 179 -39.63 52.61 -16.38
N VAL A 180 -38.75 52.88 -15.42
CA VAL A 180 -38.26 54.25 -15.16
C VAL A 180 -37.42 54.78 -16.33
N MET A 181 -36.60 53.93 -16.95
CA MET A 181 -35.81 54.29 -18.13
C MET A 181 -36.71 54.59 -19.33
N ASP A 182 -37.76 53.80 -19.54
CA ASP A 182 -38.74 54.01 -20.61
C ASP A 182 -39.49 55.35 -20.41
N ASP A 183 -39.91 55.65 -19.17
CA ASP A 183 -40.54 56.93 -18.80
C ASP A 183 -39.59 58.13 -19.01
N LEU A 184 -38.32 58.00 -18.60
CA LEU A 184 -37.29 59.03 -18.81
C LEU A 184 -37.01 59.25 -20.30
N THR A 185 -37.02 58.18 -21.10
CA THR A 185 -36.81 58.25 -22.55
C THR A 185 -37.98 58.99 -23.20
N ALA A 186 -39.22 58.64 -22.85
CA ALA A 186 -40.41 59.35 -23.32
C ALA A 186 -40.41 60.84 -22.90
N SER A 187 -39.98 61.14 -21.69
CA SER A 187 -39.84 62.53 -21.22
C SER A 187 -38.77 63.31 -21.99
N ASN A 188 -37.63 62.69 -22.29
CA ASN A 188 -36.59 63.28 -23.12
C ASN A 188 -37.07 63.54 -24.54
N GLU A 189 -37.80 62.62 -25.16
CA GLU A 189 -38.40 62.82 -26.48
C GLU A 189 -39.38 64.01 -26.47
N GLN A 190 -40.22 64.14 -25.44
CA GLN A 190 -41.10 65.30 -25.28
C GLN A 190 -40.32 66.60 -25.12
N LEU A 191 -39.25 66.60 -24.31
CA LEU A 191 -38.38 67.77 -24.15
C LEU A 191 -37.70 68.15 -25.45
N GLN A 192 -37.16 67.19 -26.20
CA GLN A 192 -36.56 67.42 -27.52
C GLN A 192 -37.57 67.98 -28.52
N GLN A 193 -38.81 67.47 -28.54
CA GLN A 193 -39.88 68.03 -29.37
C GLN A 193 -40.27 69.45 -28.95
N SER A 194 -40.24 69.75 -27.64
CA SER A 194 -40.52 71.08 -27.13
C SER A 194 -39.40 72.08 -27.50
N LEU A 195 -38.14 71.63 -27.40
CA LEU A 195 -36.95 72.37 -27.81
C LEU A 195 -36.93 72.60 -29.32
N SER A 196 -37.24 71.59 -30.13
CA SER A 196 -37.31 71.74 -31.58
C SER A 196 -38.38 72.75 -31.98
N LYS A 197 -39.59 72.66 -31.41
CA LYS A 197 -40.67 73.64 -31.62
C LYS A 197 -40.31 75.05 -31.15
N ALA A 198 -39.58 75.18 -30.03
CA ALA A 198 -39.08 76.47 -29.55
C ALA A 198 -37.99 77.04 -30.49
N SER A 199 -37.04 76.21 -30.91
CA SER A 199 -35.98 76.57 -31.85
C SER A 199 -36.54 76.91 -33.24
N GLU A 200 -37.60 76.25 -33.70
CA GLU A 200 -38.31 76.61 -34.94
C GLU A 200 -39.04 77.95 -34.82
N ARG A 201 -39.61 78.26 -33.64
CA ARG A 201 -40.21 79.57 -33.36
C ARG A 201 -39.16 80.68 -33.32
N ASP A 202 -37.98 80.42 -32.76
CA ASP A 202 -36.86 81.35 -32.74
C ASP A 202 -36.21 81.50 -34.13
N ALA A 203 -36.09 80.41 -34.89
CA ALA A 203 -35.63 80.42 -36.28
C ALA A 203 -36.60 81.18 -37.22
N ARG A 204 -37.91 81.16 -36.95
CA ARG A 204 -38.90 81.99 -37.66
C ARG A 204 -38.82 83.48 -37.29
N ARG A 205 -38.16 83.83 -36.19
CA ARG A 205 -37.93 85.23 -35.77
C ARG A 205 -36.58 85.79 -36.23
N MET A 206 -35.71 84.99 -36.83
CA MET A 206 -34.38 85.44 -37.27
C MET A 206 -34.02 84.91 -38.65
N GLN A 207 -33.84 85.83 -39.62
CA GLN A 207 -32.87 85.67 -40.71
C GLN A 207 -32.30 87.05 -41.12
N PRO A 208 -31.07 87.15 -41.63
CA PRO A 208 -29.98 86.17 -41.60
C PRO A 208 -28.61 86.77 -41.22
N SER A 209 -27.81 86.07 -40.41
CA SER A 209 -26.34 86.13 -40.51
C SER A 209 -25.70 84.96 -39.76
N ASP A 210 -24.83 84.27 -40.49
CA ASP A 210 -23.71 83.43 -40.05
C ASP A 210 -23.96 82.08 -39.35
N ARG A 211 -23.79 81.05 -40.19
CA ARG A 211 -22.98 79.83 -39.96
C ARG A 211 -22.36 79.71 -38.56
N ARG A 212 -22.77 78.65 -37.84
CA ARG A 212 -21.85 77.65 -37.25
C ARG A 212 -22.61 76.44 -36.72
N THR A 213 -22.17 75.26 -37.15
CA THR A 213 -22.58 73.92 -36.73
C THR A 213 -22.04 73.56 -35.35
N PRO A 214 -22.78 72.80 -34.52
CA PRO A 214 -22.20 71.98 -33.45
C PRO A 214 -22.32 70.48 -33.79
N SER A 215 -21.19 69.79 -33.62
CA SER A 215 -21.00 68.36 -33.80
C SER A 215 -21.63 67.57 -32.64
N GLU A 216 -22.28 66.47 -33.02
CA GLU A 216 -22.73 65.41 -32.13
C GLU A 216 -21.56 64.77 -31.37
N SER A 217 -21.80 64.51 -30.09
CA SER A 217 -20.98 63.71 -29.18
C SER A 217 -21.42 62.25 -29.27
N GLY A 218 -20.73 61.46 -30.07
CA GLY A 218 -20.76 60.00 -30.04
C GLY A 218 -19.44 59.49 -29.45
N VAL A 219 -19.50 58.82 -28.29
CA VAL A 219 -18.33 58.16 -27.69
C VAL A 219 -18.02 56.90 -28.49
N THR A 220 -17.27 57.07 -29.57
CA THR A 220 -16.60 55.96 -30.25
C THR A 220 -15.32 55.63 -29.49
N VAL A 221 -15.23 54.43 -28.92
CA VAL A 221 -13.97 53.87 -28.45
C VAL A 221 -13.07 53.70 -29.68
N SER A 222 -12.26 54.71 -29.95
CA SER A 222 -11.27 54.67 -31.04
C SER A 222 -10.16 53.72 -30.62
N LEU A 223 -9.99 52.64 -31.38
CA LEU A 223 -8.77 51.85 -31.36
C LEU A 223 -7.61 52.79 -31.77
N PRO A 224 -6.50 52.85 -31.00
CA PRO A 224 -5.35 53.65 -31.37
C PRO A 224 -4.79 53.21 -32.73
N ASN A 225 -4.64 54.15 -33.66
CA ASN A 225 -4.01 53.89 -34.96
C ASN A 225 -2.47 53.90 -34.89
N ASP A 226 -1.91 54.23 -33.72
CA ASP A 226 -0.47 54.17 -33.47
C ASP A 226 -0.08 52.76 -32.96
N PRO A 227 0.79 52.02 -33.68
CA PRO A 227 1.23 50.69 -33.26
C PRO A 227 1.90 50.68 -31.87
N MET A 228 2.49 51.80 -31.43
CA MET A 228 3.07 51.89 -30.08
C MET A 228 2.01 52.02 -28.99
N GLU A 229 0.93 52.74 -29.25
CA GLU A 229 -0.20 52.85 -28.30
C GLU A 229 -0.98 51.53 -28.20
N LEU A 230 -1.10 50.80 -29.32
CA LEU A 230 -1.68 49.47 -29.33
C LEU A 230 -0.82 48.48 -28.52
N ALA A 231 0.51 48.52 -28.67
CA ALA A 231 1.43 47.69 -27.87
C ALA A 231 1.33 48.01 -26.36
N ALA A 232 1.27 49.31 -26.00
CA ALA A 232 1.09 49.72 -24.61
C ALA A 232 -0.27 49.32 -24.03
N LEU A 233 -1.32 49.26 -24.85
CA LEU A 233 -2.64 48.79 -24.47
C LEU A 233 -2.66 47.27 -24.26
N LEU A 234 -1.98 46.51 -25.13
CA LEU A 234 -1.83 45.06 -25.01
C LEU A 234 -1.03 44.68 -23.75
N ASP A 235 0.08 45.37 -23.46
CA ASP A 235 0.87 45.18 -22.22
C ASP A 235 0.05 45.45 -20.96
N ARG A 236 -0.86 46.43 -21.01
CA ARG A 236 -1.73 46.79 -19.88
C ARG A 236 -2.82 45.75 -19.66
N ILE A 237 -3.32 45.13 -20.73
CA ILE A 237 -4.27 44.01 -20.67
C ILE A 237 -3.56 42.75 -20.15
N GLU A 238 -2.37 42.44 -20.65
CA GLU A 238 -1.58 41.29 -20.19
C GLU A 238 -1.28 41.37 -18.69
N ARG A 239 -0.88 42.55 -18.21
CA ARG A 239 -0.57 42.78 -16.79
C ARG A 239 -1.80 42.60 -15.88
N LYS A 240 -3.00 42.90 -16.37
CA LYS A 240 -4.27 42.70 -15.65
C LYS A 240 -4.75 41.25 -15.66
N LEU A 241 -4.38 40.47 -16.68
CA LEU A 241 -4.76 39.06 -16.79
C LEU A 241 -3.76 38.10 -16.13
N ARG A 242 -2.55 38.58 -15.79
CA ARG A 242 -1.48 37.82 -15.11
C ARG A 242 -1.93 37.05 -13.84
N PRO A 243 -2.83 37.56 -12.98
CA PRO A 243 -3.29 36.83 -11.78
C PRO A 243 -4.25 35.66 -12.06
N TYR A 244 -4.72 35.51 -13.30
CA TYR A 244 -5.70 34.49 -13.70
C TYR A 244 -5.08 33.38 -14.58
N ARG A 245 -3.75 33.39 -14.78
CA ARG A 245 -3.04 32.26 -15.40
C ARG A 245 -2.75 31.20 -14.33
N SER A 246 -3.25 29.99 -14.55
CA SER A 246 -2.84 28.79 -13.82
C SER A 246 -1.31 28.68 -13.83
N PRO A 247 -0.69 28.17 -12.75
CA PRO A 247 0.76 28.04 -12.68
C PRO A 247 1.26 27.22 -13.86
N HIS A 248 2.29 27.75 -14.53
CA HIS A 248 3.00 27.09 -15.61
C HIS A 248 3.34 25.64 -15.22
N THR A 249 2.77 24.69 -15.95
CA THR A 249 3.45 23.45 -16.29
C THR A 249 4.78 23.86 -16.93
N GLY A 250 5.88 23.64 -16.22
CA GLY A 250 7.21 23.88 -16.78
C GLY A 250 7.34 23.08 -18.09
N ASP A 251 7.78 23.76 -19.14
CA ASP A 251 8.17 23.16 -20.41
C ASP A 251 9.26 22.11 -20.14
N LEU A 252 8.84 20.86 -20.01
CA LEU A 252 9.71 19.72 -20.23
C LEU A 252 9.84 19.61 -21.74
N HIS A 253 11.03 19.87 -22.25
CA HIS A 253 11.37 19.67 -23.65
C HIS A 253 11.09 18.19 -24.01
N HIS A 254 9.99 17.93 -24.71
CA HIS A 254 9.80 16.64 -25.37
C HIS A 254 10.83 16.53 -26.49
N ASP A 255 11.81 15.65 -26.29
CA ASP A 255 12.63 15.16 -27.38
C ASP A 255 11.75 14.23 -28.24
N GLU A 256 11.29 14.71 -29.40
CA GLU A 256 10.41 13.99 -30.34
C GLU A 256 11.00 12.65 -30.84
N SER A 257 12.21 12.28 -30.40
CA SER A 257 12.93 11.07 -30.77
C SER A 257 12.78 9.89 -29.79
N ALA A 258 12.13 10.07 -28.63
CA ALA A 258 12.04 9.01 -27.62
C ALA A 258 11.09 7.88 -28.05
N GLN A 259 11.59 6.64 -28.05
CA GLN A 259 10.78 5.47 -28.38
C GLN A 259 9.65 5.25 -27.34
N PRO A 260 8.48 4.73 -27.75
CA PRO A 260 7.40 4.40 -26.82
C PRO A 260 7.87 3.42 -25.74
N LEU A 261 7.48 3.64 -24.49
CA LEU A 261 7.82 2.75 -23.37
C LEU A 261 7.27 1.35 -23.63
N ARG A 262 8.12 0.33 -23.45
CA ARG A 262 7.73 -1.08 -23.61
C ARG A 262 8.45 -1.96 -22.61
N MET A 263 7.71 -2.85 -21.94
CA MET A 263 8.31 -3.96 -21.19
C MET A 263 9.20 -4.80 -22.11
N PRO A 264 10.47 -5.06 -21.74
CA PRO A 264 11.33 -5.94 -22.52
C PRO A 264 10.77 -7.36 -22.58
N PHE A 265 11.03 -8.04 -23.70
CA PHE A 265 10.59 -9.41 -23.89
C PHE A 265 11.18 -10.36 -22.82
N GLY A 266 10.31 -11.16 -22.19
CA GLY A 266 10.71 -12.13 -21.17
C GLY A 266 10.89 -11.56 -19.76
N ILE A 267 10.68 -10.26 -19.55
CA ILE A 267 10.68 -9.65 -18.21
C ILE A 267 9.24 -9.40 -17.76
N ALA A 268 8.87 -9.96 -16.61
CA ALA A 268 7.53 -9.79 -16.05
C ALA A 268 7.41 -8.47 -15.28
N PRO A 269 6.25 -7.78 -15.36
CA PRO A 269 6.02 -6.46 -14.74
C PRO A 269 5.92 -6.51 -13.21
N ASP A 270 5.92 -7.69 -12.60
CA ASP A 270 5.85 -7.94 -11.16
C ASP A 270 7.20 -8.24 -10.51
N THR A 271 8.28 -8.13 -11.28
CA THR A 271 9.65 -8.38 -10.82
C THR A 271 10.43 -7.07 -10.66
N ALA A 272 11.38 -7.03 -9.72
CA ALA A 272 12.28 -5.89 -9.55
C ALA A 272 13.03 -5.51 -10.84
N ALA A 273 13.43 -6.52 -11.64
CA ALA A 273 14.05 -6.33 -12.95
C ALA A 273 13.12 -5.60 -13.93
N GLY A 274 11.80 -5.82 -13.85
CA GLY A 274 10.81 -5.12 -14.64
C GLY A 274 10.77 -3.62 -14.33
N LEU A 275 10.79 -3.24 -13.05
CA LEU A 275 10.85 -1.83 -12.67
C LEU A 275 12.15 -1.17 -13.12
N VAL A 276 13.32 -1.81 -12.90
CA VAL A 276 14.62 -1.29 -13.35
C VAL A 276 14.61 -1.06 -14.86
N ALA A 277 14.13 -2.02 -15.64
CA ALA A 277 14.05 -1.89 -17.09
C ALA A 277 13.12 -0.74 -17.55
N MET A 278 12.11 -0.38 -16.75
CA MET A 278 11.25 0.79 -17.03
C MET A 278 11.95 2.09 -16.69
N LEU A 279 12.66 2.15 -15.57
CA LEU A 279 13.40 3.35 -15.16
C LEU A 279 14.58 3.63 -16.10
N ASP A 280 15.26 2.59 -16.59
CA ASP A 280 16.36 2.70 -17.58
C ASP A 280 15.90 3.24 -18.93
N GLN A 281 14.61 3.14 -19.25
CA GLN A 281 14.03 3.76 -20.44
C GLN A 281 13.72 5.26 -20.25
N GLU A 282 14.05 5.82 -19.08
CA GLU A 282 13.88 7.23 -18.71
C GLU A 282 12.44 7.70 -18.98
N PRO A 283 11.45 7.22 -18.20
CA PRO A 283 10.08 7.64 -18.38
C PRO A 283 9.94 9.12 -18.00
N ASP A 284 9.16 9.88 -18.77
CA ASP A 284 8.89 11.29 -18.49
C ASP A 284 8.20 11.43 -17.14
N ARG A 285 7.33 10.47 -16.79
CA ARG A 285 6.60 10.43 -15.53
C ARG A 285 6.48 9.04 -14.94
N SER A 286 6.42 8.98 -13.61
CA SER A 286 6.02 7.80 -12.87
C SER A 286 4.88 8.16 -11.92
N ARG A 287 3.78 7.40 -11.98
CA ARG A 287 2.61 7.58 -11.12
C ARG A 287 2.48 6.36 -10.21
N ILE A 288 2.45 6.59 -8.92
CA ILE A 288 2.43 5.54 -7.91
C ILE A 288 1.10 5.58 -7.18
N ASP A 289 0.40 4.47 -7.27
CA ASP A 289 -0.78 4.19 -6.48
C ASP A 289 -0.34 3.86 -5.04
N SER A 290 -0.42 4.86 -4.17
CA SER A 290 0.10 4.78 -2.80
C SER A 290 -0.61 3.72 -1.97
N ASP A 291 -1.86 3.48 -2.31
CA ASP A 291 -2.78 2.62 -1.62
C ASP A 291 -2.35 1.16 -1.80
N ASN A 292 -2.06 0.78 -3.04
CA ASN A 292 -1.47 -0.52 -3.33
C ASN A 292 -0.07 -0.69 -2.72
N VAL A 293 0.76 0.36 -2.71
CA VAL A 293 2.10 0.31 -2.09
C VAL A 293 2.03 0.10 -0.58
N ALA A 294 1.14 0.82 0.10
CA ALA A 294 0.95 0.69 1.54
C ALA A 294 0.41 -0.70 1.90
N GLY A 295 -0.56 -1.22 1.13
CA GLY A 295 -1.19 -2.52 1.40
C GLY A 295 -0.29 -3.74 1.12
N ALA A 296 0.65 -3.64 0.20
CA ALA A 296 1.52 -4.77 -0.17
C ALA A 296 2.76 -4.93 0.74
N GLY A 297 3.21 -3.86 1.42
CA GLY A 297 4.43 -3.87 2.23
C GLY A 297 4.21 -4.10 3.74
N LEU A 298 3.02 -3.85 4.26
CA LEU A 298 2.68 -3.99 5.68
C LEU A 298 1.37 -4.77 5.81
N LEU A 299 1.36 -5.86 6.58
CA LEU A 299 0.14 -6.55 7.03
C LEU A 299 -0.78 -5.67 7.92
N ASP A 300 -0.49 -4.37 7.99
CA ASP A 300 -1.15 -3.37 8.82
C ASP A 300 -1.96 -2.41 7.94
N ARG A 301 -3.12 -1.98 8.46
CA ARG A 301 -4.12 -1.24 7.68
C ARG A 301 -3.51 0.02 7.05
N PHE A 302 -3.53 0.04 5.72
CA PHE A 302 -3.64 1.14 4.75
C PHE A 302 -3.76 2.58 5.26
N SER A 303 -4.62 2.85 6.25
CA SER A 303 -4.83 4.21 6.82
C SER A 303 -3.76 4.66 7.84
N SER A 304 -2.75 3.83 8.11
CA SER A 304 -1.71 4.15 9.07
C SER A 304 -0.72 5.20 8.52
N ARG A 305 -0.20 6.06 9.40
CA ARG A 305 0.90 6.97 9.07
C ARG A 305 2.13 6.22 8.52
N ALA A 306 2.41 5.04 9.07
CA ALA A 306 3.52 4.20 8.65
C ALA A 306 3.39 3.73 7.18
N GLY A 307 2.18 3.34 6.74
CA GLY A 307 1.94 2.95 5.35
C GLY A 307 2.20 4.11 4.37
N ARG A 308 1.76 5.31 4.72
CA ARG A 308 2.00 6.53 3.92
C ARG A 308 3.48 6.89 3.85
N ASP A 309 4.17 6.90 4.99
CA ASP A 309 5.59 7.21 5.06
C ASP A 309 6.41 6.17 4.26
N ALA A 310 6.00 4.89 4.27
CA ALA A 310 6.62 3.82 3.49
C ALA A 310 6.37 3.96 1.97
N ALA A 311 5.19 4.42 1.55
CA ALA A 311 4.91 4.70 0.14
C ALA A 311 5.73 5.90 -0.37
N LEU A 312 5.79 6.97 0.41
CA LEU A 312 6.62 8.14 0.10
C LEU A 312 8.11 7.80 0.04
N GLY A 313 8.62 7.03 1.01
CA GLY A 313 10.02 6.60 1.00
C GLY A 313 10.40 5.80 -0.26
N ARG A 314 9.51 4.94 -0.76
CA ARG A 314 9.72 4.22 -2.03
C ARG A 314 9.61 5.12 -3.25
N ALA A 315 8.69 6.09 -3.23
CA ALA A 315 8.59 7.07 -4.31
C ALA A 315 9.83 7.97 -4.39
N ASP A 316 10.41 8.34 -3.25
CA ASP A 316 11.68 9.08 -3.20
C ASP A 316 12.82 8.27 -3.81
N MET A 317 12.86 6.95 -3.59
CA MET A 317 13.83 6.06 -4.24
C MET A 317 13.65 6.05 -5.76
N VAL A 318 12.40 5.92 -6.24
CA VAL A 318 12.08 6.00 -7.68
C VAL A 318 12.53 7.35 -8.23
N LYS A 319 12.26 8.45 -7.54
CA LYS A 319 12.64 9.81 -7.97
C LYS A 319 14.15 10.01 -8.06
N ARG A 320 14.94 9.34 -7.22
CA ARG A 320 16.41 9.36 -7.34
C ARG A 320 16.92 8.51 -8.50
N ALA A 321 16.17 7.50 -8.91
CA ALA A 321 16.52 6.58 -9.99
C ALA A 321 16.02 7.03 -11.37
N THR A 322 15.16 8.05 -11.46
CA THR A 322 14.64 8.59 -12.73
C THR A 322 14.79 10.10 -12.82
N GLN A 323 14.99 10.61 -14.03
CA GLN A 323 14.93 12.05 -14.29
C GLN A 323 13.48 12.56 -14.37
N GLY A 324 12.53 11.68 -14.66
CA GLY A 324 11.11 12.00 -14.80
C GLY A 324 10.44 12.54 -13.54
N ALA A 325 9.24 13.08 -13.71
CA ALA A 325 8.40 13.53 -12.60
C ALA A 325 7.77 12.32 -11.89
N VAL A 326 7.90 12.23 -10.57
CA VAL A 326 7.26 11.18 -9.78
C VAL A 326 6.07 11.77 -9.05
N THR A 327 4.90 11.17 -9.21
CA THR A 327 3.69 11.55 -8.48
C THR A 327 3.16 10.37 -7.69
N VAL A 328 2.88 10.59 -6.41
CA VAL A 328 2.20 9.64 -5.53
C VAL A 328 0.78 10.12 -5.32
N VAL A 329 -0.19 9.27 -5.60
CA VAL A 329 -1.62 9.60 -5.48
C VAL A 329 -2.21 8.84 -4.31
N PHE A 330 -2.84 9.57 -3.39
CA PHE A 330 -3.53 9.03 -2.22
C PHE A 330 -5.04 9.23 -2.34
N ASP A 331 -5.83 8.26 -1.88
CA ASP A 331 -7.28 8.44 -1.73
C ASP A 331 -7.58 9.48 -0.65
N ALA A 332 -8.37 10.50 -1.00
CA ALA A 332 -8.69 11.59 -0.09
C ALA A 332 -9.63 11.22 1.05
N ALA A 333 -10.30 10.07 1.00
CA ALA A 333 -10.97 9.52 2.18
C ALA A 333 -10.04 9.43 3.41
N GLN A 334 -8.72 9.42 3.18
CA GLN A 334 -7.69 9.29 4.21
C GLN A 334 -6.99 10.59 4.60
N ALA A 335 -7.20 11.65 3.82
CA ALA A 335 -6.44 12.88 3.91
C ALA A 335 -7.37 14.07 4.09
N GLN A 336 -8.11 14.10 5.21
CA GLN A 336 -9.01 15.20 5.57
C GLN A 336 -8.35 16.57 5.32
N GLY A 337 -8.77 17.25 4.24
CA GLY A 337 -8.47 18.66 3.96
C GLY A 337 -7.02 19.01 3.57
N ARG A 338 -6.19 18.05 3.16
CA ARG A 338 -4.84 18.37 2.66
C ARG A 338 -4.86 18.63 1.16
N GLY A 339 -4.34 19.78 0.74
CA GLY A 339 -3.95 20.00 -0.65
C GLY A 339 -2.74 19.15 -1.01
N GLY A 340 -2.52 18.91 -2.30
CA GLY A 340 -1.29 18.30 -2.80
C GLY A 340 -0.06 19.11 -2.37
N PHE A 341 1.08 18.44 -2.20
CA PHE A 341 2.35 19.05 -1.83
C PHE A 341 3.51 18.34 -2.54
N GLU A 342 4.70 18.93 -2.54
CA GLU A 342 5.90 18.31 -3.08
C GLU A 342 6.85 17.97 -1.92
N THR A 343 7.46 16.77 -1.94
CA THR A 343 8.46 16.37 -0.95
C THR A 343 9.78 17.11 -1.19
N ASP A 344 10.67 17.12 -0.21
CA ASP A 344 12.03 17.70 -0.34
C ASP A 344 12.86 17.02 -1.44
N HIS A 345 12.45 15.84 -1.91
CA HIS A 345 13.10 15.08 -2.98
C HIS A 345 12.44 15.28 -4.35
N GLY A 346 11.46 16.17 -4.47
CA GLY A 346 10.78 16.48 -5.72
C GLY A 346 9.74 15.43 -6.13
N VAL A 347 9.19 14.68 -5.17
CA VAL A 347 8.03 13.81 -5.40
C VAL A 347 6.77 14.63 -5.18
N VAL A 348 5.92 14.69 -6.20
CA VAL A 348 4.62 15.36 -6.10
C VAL A 348 3.64 14.41 -5.42
N VAL A 349 2.95 14.89 -4.39
CA VAL A 349 1.95 14.15 -3.65
C VAL A 349 0.59 14.78 -3.94
N GLU A 350 -0.32 14.01 -4.53
CA GLU A 350 -1.68 14.46 -4.82
C GLU A 350 -2.70 13.76 -3.92
N PHE A 351 -3.59 14.56 -3.34
CA PHE A 351 -4.80 14.11 -2.65
C PHE A 351 -5.98 14.71 -3.41
N GLU A 352 -6.87 13.88 -3.91
CA GLU A 352 -8.02 14.36 -4.69
C GLU A 352 -9.32 14.21 -3.88
N PRO A 353 -9.84 15.29 -3.26
CA PRO A 353 -10.97 15.23 -2.32
C PRO A 353 -12.28 14.72 -2.91
N GLU A 354 -12.44 14.80 -4.23
CA GLU A 354 -13.72 14.53 -4.91
C GLU A 354 -13.71 13.27 -5.78
N SER A 355 -12.57 12.57 -5.95
CA SER A 355 -12.47 11.34 -6.74
C SER A 355 -11.49 10.33 -6.16
N SER A 356 -11.57 9.07 -6.58
CA SER A 356 -10.62 8.04 -6.16
C SER A 356 -9.21 8.33 -6.68
N ALA A 357 -8.21 7.70 -6.04
CA ALA A 357 -6.84 7.71 -6.54
C ALA A 357 -6.76 7.16 -7.98
N ASP A 358 -7.52 6.10 -8.27
CA ASP A 358 -7.61 5.50 -9.60
C ASP A 358 -8.09 6.50 -10.66
N ASP A 359 -9.17 7.22 -10.37
CA ASP A 359 -9.73 8.22 -11.28
C ASP A 359 -8.74 9.36 -11.53
N THR A 360 -8.02 9.75 -10.49
CA THR A 360 -6.96 10.76 -10.56
C THR A 360 -5.80 10.29 -11.42
N ILE A 361 -5.31 9.07 -11.20
CA ILE A 361 -4.23 8.47 -12.01
C ILE A 361 -4.67 8.37 -13.47
N VAL A 362 -5.87 7.87 -13.74
CA VAL A 362 -6.41 7.77 -15.11
C VAL A 362 -6.49 9.15 -15.75
N ARG A 363 -7.03 10.15 -15.05
CA ARG A 363 -7.10 11.54 -15.53
C ARG A 363 -5.72 12.09 -15.86
N LEU A 364 -4.74 11.88 -14.98
CA LEU A 364 -3.36 12.35 -15.14
C LEU A 364 -2.63 11.67 -16.30
N VAL A 365 -2.85 10.37 -16.49
CA VAL A 365 -2.32 9.59 -17.62
C VAL A 365 -3.00 10.01 -18.93
N HIS A 366 -4.29 10.36 -18.89
CA HIS A 366 -5.03 10.71 -20.10
C HIS A 366 -4.88 12.18 -20.51
N SER A 367 -4.50 13.07 -19.58
CA SER A 367 -4.33 14.50 -19.85
C SER A 367 -3.03 14.84 -20.57
N LEU A 368 -2.05 13.93 -20.58
CA LEU A 368 -0.70 14.17 -21.08
C LEU A 368 -0.32 13.03 -22.04
N ASP A 369 0.37 13.36 -23.14
CA ASP A 369 0.89 12.38 -24.09
C ASP A 369 2.34 11.99 -23.71
N ASP A 370 2.54 11.74 -22.42
CA ASP A 370 3.86 11.54 -21.82
C ASP A 370 4.17 10.05 -21.70
N ARG A 371 5.47 9.70 -21.78
CA ARG A 371 5.96 8.34 -21.49
C ARG A 371 5.82 8.07 -19.99
N CYS A 372 4.77 7.34 -19.63
CA CYS A 372 4.36 7.15 -18.25
C CYS A 372 4.56 5.71 -17.75
N VAL A 373 5.06 5.57 -16.54
CA VAL A 373 5.03 4.31 -15.79
C VAL A 373 4.00 4.43 -14.67
N VAL A 374 3.05 3.51 -14.62
CA VAL A 374 2.06 3.44 -13.53
C VAL A 374 2.37 2.24 -12.65
N VAL A 375 2.57 2.47 -11.34
CA VAL A 375 2.81 1.41 -10.37
C VAL A 375 1.51 1.09 -9.63
N THR A 376 0.91 -0.06 -9.92
CA THR A 376 -0.34 -0.51 -9.26
C THR A 376 -0.55 -2.03 -9.39
N ASN A 377 -1.21 -2.63 -8.39
CA ASN A 377 -1.70 -4.01 -8.44
C ASN A 377 -3.21 -4.08 -8.77
N ASP A 378 -3.90 -2.95 -8.87
CA ASP A 378 -5.34 -2.94 -9.14
C ASP A 378 -5.60 -3.25 -10.62
N ARG A 379 -6.13 -4.44 -10.89
CA ARG A 379 -6.43 -4.92 -12.25
C ARG A 379 -7.37 -3.98 -13.02
N GLU A 380 -8.32 -3.33 -12.37
CA GLU A 380 -9.22 -2.39 -13.03
C GLU A 380 -8.47 -1.14 -13.46
N LEU A 381 -7.65 -0.57 -12.57
CA LEU A 381 -6.80 0.58 -12.91
C LEU A 381 -5.85 0.24 -14.08
N GLN A 382 -5.21 -0.94 -14.04
CA GLN A 382 -4.32 -1.41 -15.10
C GLN A 382 -4.99 -1.40 -16.49
N LEU A 383 -6.25 -1.86 -16.57
CA LEU A 383 -7.01 -1.86 -17.82
C LEU A 383 -7.37 -0.44 -18.27
N ARG A 384 -7.64 0.47 -17.33
CA ARG A 384 -8.04 1.86 -17.62
C ARG A 384 -6.87 2.74 -18.08
N VAL A 385 -5.64 2.44 -17.64
CA VAL A 385 -4.43 3.20 -18.03
C VAL A 385 -3.66 2.59 -19.21
N ALA A 386 -4.06 1.41 -19.70
CA ALA A 386 -3.43 0.76 -20.84
C ALA A 386 -3.58 1.60 -22.12
N ARG A 387 -2.52 2.33 -22.48
CA ARG A 387 -2.41 3.17 -23.69
C ARG A 387 -1.02 3.03 -24.30
N ASP A 388 -0.91 3.43 -25.58
CA ASP A 388 0.38 3.67 -26.20
C ASP A 388 1.12 4.73 -25.36
N ASN A 389 2.35 4.43 -24.94
CA ASN A 389 3.21 5.24 -24.04
C ASN A 389 2.97 5.11 -22.53
N CYS A 390 2.02 4.30 -22.06
CA CYS A 390 1.86 3.99 -20.64
C CYS A 390 2.14 2.52 -20.35
N VAL A 391 3.10 2.24 -19.47
CA VAL A 391 3.40 0.87 -19.02
C VAL A 391 3.05 0.72 -17.55
N VAL A 392 2.32 -0.35 -17.25
CA VAL A 392 2.00 -0.73 -15.88
C VAL A 392 3.08 -1.64 -15.32
N VAL A 393 3.57 -1.29 -14.14
CA VAL A 393 4.44 -2.12 -13.30
C VAL A 393 3.68 -2.45 -12.02
N TYR A 394 3.83 -3.67 -11.51
CA TYR A 394 3.09 -4.09 -10.34
C TYR A 394 3.77 -3.58 -9.08
N THR A 395 2.99 -3.31 -8.05
CA THR A 395 3.49 -2.81 -6.77
C THR A 395 4.50 -3.78 -6.13
N THR A 396 4.35 -5.09 -6.37
CA THR A 396 5.30 -6.10 -5.91
C THR A 396 6.71 -5.90 -6.48
N ALA A 397 6.83 -5.43 -7.73
CA ALA A 397 8.11 -5.11 -8.34
C ALA A 397 8.82 -3.96 -7.61
N LEU A 398 8.07 -2.91 -7.25
CA LEU A 398 8.58 -1.76 -6.51
C LEU A 398 9.05 -2.16 -5.11
N ILE A 399 8.28 -3.01 -4.41
CA ILE A 399 8.65 -3.49 -3.08
C ILE A 399 9.93 -4.32 -3.16
N ALA A 400 9.96 -5.33 -4.03
CA ALA A 400 11.14 -6.19 -4.21
C ALA A 400 12.38 -5.37 -4.57
N TRP A 401 12.25 -4.40 -5.51
CA TRP A 401 13.34 -3.51 -5.88
C TRP A 401 13.82 -2.64 -4.71
N SER A 402 12.90 -2.10 -3.91
CA SER A 402 13.25 -1.28 -2.75
C SER A 402 13.97 -2.07 -1.66
N GLU A 403 13.65 -3.35 -1.49
CA GLU A 403 14.33 -4.23 -0.53
C GLU A 403 15.77 -4.52 -0.96
N HIS A 404 15.99 -4.80 -2.26
CA HIS A 404 17.33 -5.05 -2.81
C HIS A 404 18.29 -3.85 -2.72
N LEU A 405 17.78 -2.63 -2.54
CA LEU A 405 18.61 -1.42 -2.37
C LEU A 405 18.96 -1.12 -0.91
N ASN A 406 18.27 -1.76 0.04
CA ASN A 406 18.52 -1.59 1.47
C ASN A 406 19.40 -2.70 2.05
N ASP A 407 19.57 -3.81 1.32
CA ASP A 407 20.57 -4.85 1.56
C ASP A 407 21.93 -4.46 0.94
#